data_AF-A0A6P0VJD9-F1
#
_entry.id   AF-A0A6P0VJD9-F1
#
_cell.length_a   1.000
_cell.length_b   1.000
_cell.length_c   1.000
_cell.angle_alpha   90.00
_cell.angle_beta   90.00
_cell.angle_gamma   90.00
#
_symmetry.space_group_name_H-M   'P 1'
#
loop_
_entity.id
_entity.type
_entity.pdbx_description
1 polymer ?
#
loop_
_entity_poly.entity_id
_entity_poly.type
_entity_poly.pdbx_seq_one_letter_code
_entity_poly.pdbx_strand_id
1 'polypeptide(L)' 'MRTAYQYKLRPSQQQTATINKWLSMLCAQYNYLLADRFNWYEQNRSPVNACPLVCYLPELRVNPD' A
#
# COMPACT_ATOMS: atom_id res chain seq x y z
N MET A 1 -16.08 27.87 -7.30
CA MET A 1 -16.15 27.54 -5.86
C MET A 1 -14.75 27.72 -5.27
N ARG A 2 -14.50 28.76 -4.47
CA ARG A 2 -13.19 29.04 -3.83
C ARG A 2 -13.35 28.90 -2.32
N THR A 3 -13.11 27.71 -1.78
CA THR A 3 -13.34 27.38 -0.35
C THR A 3 -12.08 26.91 0.39
N ALA A 4 -10.87 27.13 -0.14
CA ALA A 4 -9.65 26.57 0.47
C ALA A 4 -8.72 27.59 1.15
N TYR A 5 -8.83 28.89 0.87
CA TYR A 5 -7.80 29.84 1.33
C TYR A 5 -8.01 30.35 2.76
N GLN A 6 -9.25 30.35 3.25
CA GLN A 6 -9.60 30.94 4.55
C GLN A 6 -9.23 30.04 5.74
N TYR A 7 -9.01 28.75 5.51
CA TYR A 7 -8.71 27.73 6.55
C TYR A 7 -7.41 26.96 6.29
N LYS A 8 -6.41 27.60 5.67
CA LYS A 8 -5.13 26.92 5.40
C LYS A 8 -4.43 26.60 6.73
N LEU A 9 -4.34 25.31 7.05
CA LEU A 9 -3.53 24.82 8.17
C LEU A 9 -2.07 25.26 7.95
N ARG A 10 -1.51 25.93 8.95
CA ARG A 10 -0.08 26.27 9.01
C ARG A 10 0.52 25.47 10.16
N PRO A 11 1.03 24.26 9.89
CA PRO A 11 1.58 23.42 10.94
C PRO A 11 2.81 24.10 11.53
N SER A 12 3.02 23.93 12.83
CA SER A 12 4.29 24.28 13.45
C SER A 12 5.43 23.41 12.89
N GLN A 13 6.68 23.81 13.15
CA GLN A 13 7.84 23.02 12.73
C GLN A 13 7.80 21.60 13.29
N GLN A 14 7.39 21.43 14.56
CA GLN A 14 7.23 20.12 15.18
C GLN A 14 6.13 19.31 14.51
N GLN A 15 4.96 19.90 14.23
CA GLN A 15 3.87 19.21 13.54
C GLN A 15 4.29 18.78 12.13
N THR A 16 5.02 19.63 11.41
CA THR A 16 5.56 19.31 10.08
C THR A 16 6.51 18.12 10.14
N ALA A 17 7.43 18.10 11.11
CA ALA A 17 8.36 16.99 11.30
C ALA A 17 7.62 15.67 11.60
N THR A 18 6.59 15.71 12.46
CA THR A 18 5.75 14.55 12.75
C THR A 18 5.01 14.07 11.50
N ILE A 19 4.35 14.96 10.77
CA ILE A 19 3.62 14.61 9.54
C ILE A 19 4.56 13.97 8.51
N ASN A 20 5.73 14.57 8.28
CA ASN A 20 6.71 14.04 7.32
C ASN A 20 7.24 12.66 7.74
N LYS A 21 7.45 12.43 9.05
CA LYS A 21 7.83 11.12 9.56
C LYS A 21 6.76 10.07 9.27
N TRP A 22 5.50 10.36 9.58
CA TRP A 22 4.39 9.45 9.28
C TRP A 22 4.22 9.20 7.79
N LEU A 23 4.28 10.25 6.98
CA LEU A 23 4.19 10.13 5.53
C LEU A 23 5.27 9.20 4.97
N SER A 24 6.51 9.35 5.42
CA SER A 24 7.62 8.48 5.01
C SER A 24 7.38 7.02 5.39
N MET A 25 6.97 6.76 6.63
CA MET A 25 6.67 5.39 7.09
C MET A 25 5.52 4.76 6.29
N LEU A 26 4.46 5.51 6.04
CA LEU A 26 3.29 5.02 5.29
C LEU A 26 3.62 4.76 3.82
N CYS A 27 4.40 5.64 3.18
CA CYS A 27 4.87 5.42 1.81
C CYS A 27 5.76 4.17 1.70
N ALA A 28 6.66 3.97 2.66
CA ALA A 28 7.50 2.78 2.71
C ALA A 28 6.66 1.51 2.89
N GLN A 29 5.71 1.51 3.84
CA GLN A 29 4.79 0.39 4.07
C GLN A 29 3.95 0.07 2.83
N TYR A 30 3.41 1.10 2.17
CA TYR A 30 2.63 0.93 0.95
C TYR A 30 3.47 0.29 -0.15
N ASN A 31 4.67 0.80 -0.40
CA ASN A 31 5.58 0.27 -1.42
C ASN A 31 5.98 -1.17 -1.12
N TYR A 32 6.21 -1.52 0.16
CA TYR A 32 6.51 -2.89 0.57
C TYR A 32 5.35 -3.84 0.26
N LEU A 33 4.12 -3.49 0.65
CA LEU A 33 2.93 -4.32 0.40
C LEU A 33 2.61 -4.41 -1.11
N LEU A 34 2.87 -3.35 -1.87
CA LEU A 34 2.69 -3.34 -3.32
C LEU A 34 3.69 -4.30 -4.00
N ALA A 35 4.95 -4.30 -3.57
CA ALA A 35 5.96 -5.22 -4.10
C ALA A 35 5.61 -6.69 -3.80
N ASP A 36 5.16 -6.97 -2.57
CA ASP A 36 4.67 -8.30 -2.17
C ASP A 36 3.50 -8.77 -3.05
N ARG A 37 2.55 -7.89 -3.36
CA ARG A 37 1.45 -8.19 -4.30
C ARG A 37 1.94 -8.50 -5.71
N PHE A 38 2.91 -7.74 -6.24
CA PHE A 38 3.47 -8.01 -7.56
C PHE A 38 4.23 -9.32 -7.59
N ASN A 39 5.01 -9.63 -6.55
CA ASN A 39 5.70 -10.92 -6.43
C ASN A 39 4.71 -12.07 -6.42
N TRP A 40 3.61 -11.95 -5.67
CA TRP A 40 2.55 -12.95 -5.68
C TRP A 40 1.94 -13.11 -7.08
N TYR A 41 1.59 -12.01 -7.75
CA TYR A 41 1.03 -12.08 -9.10
C TYR A 41 1.98 -12.76 -10.10
N GLU A 42 3.26 -12.40 -10.10
CA GLU A 42 4.24 -13.02 -11.00
C GLU A 42 4.45 -14.52 -10.74
N GLN A 43 4.37 -14.95 -9.48
CA GLN A 43 4.51 -16.37 -9.12
C GLN A 43 3.25 -17.19 -9.43
N ASN A 44 2.07 -16.57 -9.43
CA ASN A 44 0.78 -17.27 -9.55
C ASN A 44 0.10 -17.07 -10.91
N ARG A 45 0.60 -16.16 -11.75
CA ARG A 45 0.04 -15.98 -13.10
C ARG A 45 0.35 -17.20 -13.96
N SER A 46 -0.64 -17.62 -14.74
CA SER A 46 -0.48 -18.59 -15.82
C SER A 46 -0.77 -17.94 -17.16
N PRO A 47 -0.17 -18.43 -18.27
CA PRO A 47 -0.59 -18.03 -19.60
C PRO A 47 -2.08 -18.30 -19.82
N VAL A 48 -2.77 -17.42 -20.54
CA VAL A 48 -4.23 -17.53 -20.79
C VAL A 48 -4.60 -18.86 -21.46
N ASN A 49 -3.67 -19.44 -22.22
CA ASN A 49 -3.81 -20.72 -22.92
C ASN A 49 -3.36 -21.95 -22.11
N ALA A 50 -2.93 -21.79 -20.86
CA ALA A 50 -2.33 -22.87 -20.07
C ALA A 50 -2.68 -22.78 -18.57
N CYS A 51 -3.90 -22.37 -18.22
CA CYS A 51 -4.34 -22.38 -16.83
C CYS A 51 -4.48 -23.83 -16.33
N PRO A 52 -3.70 -24.28 -15.32
CA PRO A 52 -3.90 -25.60 -14.74
C PRO A 52 -5.20 -25.60 -13.92
N LEU A 53 -6.07 -26.58 -14.17
CA LEU A 53 -7.35 -26.76 -13.46
C LEU A 53 -7.18 -27.07 -11.95
N VAL A 54 -5.94 -27.31 -11.50
CA VAL A 54 -5.57 -27.49 -10.10
C VAL A 54 -4.63 -26.34 -9.71
N CYS A 55 -5.20 -25.31 -9.08
CA CYS A 55 -4.44 -24.19 -8.53
C CYS A 55 -4.17 -24.45 -7.04
N TYR A 56 -2.90 -24.38 -6.64
CA TYR A 56 -2.55 -24.38 -5.22
C TYR A 56 -2.96 -23.02 -4.62
N LEU A 57 -3.84 -23.05 -3.62
CA LEU A 57 -4.15 -21.88 -2.83
C LEU A 57 -3.13 -21.78 -1.68
N PRO A 58 -2.41 -20.67 -1.53
CA PRO A 58 -1.51 -20.48 -0.41
C PRO A 58 -2.29 -20.37 0.90
N GLU A 59 -1.63 -20.66 2.01
CA GLU A 59 -2.20 -20.45 3.35
C GLU A 59 -2.56 -18.97 3.54
N LEU A 60 -3.77 -18.72 4.07
CA LEU A 60 -4.24 -17.38 4.37
C LEU A 60 -3.38 -16.75 5.45
N ARG A 61 -3.05 -15.47 5.29
CA ARG A 61 -2.37 -14.69 6.35
C ARG A 61 -3.28 -14.62 7.57
N VAL A 62 -2.67 -14.75 8.76
CA VAL A 62 -3.37 -14.55 10.04
C VAL A 62 -3.88 -13.11 10.07
N ASN A 63 -5.19 -12.95 10.32
CA ASN A 63 -5.78 -11.63 10.51
C ASN A 63 -5.18 -11.01 11.78
N PRO A 64 -4.54 -9.83 11.72
CA PRO A 64 -4.09 -9.16 12.93
C PRO A 64 -5.31 -8.72 13.76
N ASP A 65 -5.26 -8.92 15.09
CA ASP A 65 -6.25 -8.41 16.05
C ASP A 65 -6.24 -6.87 16.14
#